data_AF-A0A838U314-F1
#
_entry.id   AF-A0A838U314-F1
#
_cell.length_a   1.000
_cell.length_b   1.000
_cell.length_c   1.000
_cell.angle_alpha   90.00
_cell.angle_beta   90.00
_cell.angle_gamma   90.00
#
_symmetry.space_group_name_H-M   'P 1'
#
loop_
_entity.id
_entity.type
_entity.pdbx_description
1 polymer ?
#
loop_
_entity_poly.entity_id
_entity_poly.type
_entity_poly.pdbx_seq_one_letter_code
_entity_poly.pdbx_strand_id
1 'polypeptide(L)'
;MYLNWNSLENGQLIQDIAYKIEENSAVDDNLKMSFESDFCSWYQPYHFLPRVNWGIHIRYYSLLSIGTRFYSKYPNLKSKPNDSARAAFYYLYLHEVFHYLVENSASIMEIITGKENIYKKYLSKVYSKLFNKSDCLEESLANCYLFDRCESYFIDKAFLKEELLRQSSGYNNFLTYDGLNLKKGIRKLVSQIRNTKPNPLSDLPIESTLDILTPIDRMHGHSIPIWIHERAKPLHKQDG
;
A
#
# COMPACT_ATOMS: atom_id res chain seq x y z
N MET A 1 13.50 9.75 -7.63
CA MET A 1 14.37 10.03 -6.47
C MET A 1 14.28 8.86 -5.49
N TYR A 2 15.41 8.34 -5.02
CA TYR A 2 15.43 7.37 -3.92
C TYR A 2 15.27 8.11 -2.60
N LEU A 3 14.35 7.65 -1.76
CA LEU A 3 14.19 8.12 -0.39
C LEU A 3 14.73 7.06 0.56
N ASN A 4 15.66 7.48 1.41
CA ASN A 4 15.92 6.74 2.64
C ASN A 4 14.98 7.26 3.74
N TRP A 5 14.75 6.43 4.76
CA TRP A 5 13.90 6.76 5.88
C TRP A 5 14.34 8.01 6.64
N ASN A 6 15.65 8.22 6.79
CA ASN A 6 16.19 9.42 7.43
C ASN A 6 15.76 10.69 6.68
N SER A 7 15.64 10.67 5.34
CA SER A 7 15.14 11.81 4.55
C SER A 7 13.65 12.09 4.78
N LEU A 8 12.86 11.06 5.09
CA LEU A 8 11.46 11.20 5.51
C LEU A 8 11.36 11.79 6.93
N GLU A 9 12.19 11.30 7.85
CA GLU A 9 12.26 11.78 9.24
C GLU A 9 12.79 13.21 9.34
N ASN A 10 13.83 13.54 8.56
CA ASN A 10 14.41 14.88 8.45
C ASN A 10 13.47 15.87 7.74
N GLY A 11 12.38 15.37 7.15
CA GLY A 11 11.21 16.17 6.80
C GLY A 11 11.30 17.01 5.54
N GLN A 12 12.43 17.07 4.82
CA GLN A 12 12.55 17.95 3.63
C GLN A 12 11.46 17.70 2.59
N LEU A 13 11.24 16.43 2.19
CA LEU A 13 10.17 16.12 1.24
C LEU A 13 8.78 16.47 1.79
N ILE A 14 8.54 16.18 3.07
CA ILE A 14 7.26 16.46 3.73
C ILE A 14 7.02 17.97 3.77
N GLN A 15 8.03 18.77 4.06
CA GLN A 15 7.98 20.23 4.05
C GLN A 15 7.73 20.77 2.64
N ASP A 16 8.42 20.25 1.63
CA ASP A 16 8.24 20.65 0.23
C ASP A 16 6.79 20.35 -0.24
N ILE A 17 6.26 19.18 0.12
CA ILE A 17 4.86 18.81 -0.18
C ILE A 17 3.90 19.71 0.61
N ALA A 18 4.15 19.94 1.89
CA ALA A 18 3.31 20.78 2.74
C ALA A 18 3.21 22.21 2.22
N TYR A 19 4.33 22.81 1.82
CA TYR A 19 4.37 24.13 1.20
C TYR A 19 3.51 24.17 -0.07
N LYS A 20 3.62 23.16 -0.93
CA LYS A 20 2.78 23.07 -2.14
C LYS A 20 1.31 22.80 -1.84
N ILE A 21 0.99 22.06 -0.77
CA ILE A 21 -0.41 21.87 -0.35
C ILE A 21 -1.01 23.23 0.03
N GLU A 22 -0.29 24.06 0.81
CA GLU A 22 -0.75 25.42 1.15
C GLU A 22 -0.99 26.25 -0.11
N GLU A 23 -0.01 26.29 -1.01
CA GLU A 23 -0.10 27.04 -2.27
C GLU A 23 -1.28 26.61 -3.15
N ASN A 24 -1.50 25.30 -3.30
CA ASN A 24 -2.57 24.76 -4.15
C ASN A 24 -3.95 24.77 -3.48
N SER A 25 -4.02 24.76 -2.14
CA SER A 25 -5.30 24.83 -1.41
C SER A 25 -6.01 26.18 -1.56
N ALA A 26 -5.29 27.22 -1.99
CA ALA A 26 -5.85 28.52 -2.37
C ALA A 26 -6.52 28.50 -3.76
N VAL A 27 -6.37 27.41 -4.54
CA VAL A 27 -6.86 27.27 -5.91
C VAL A 27 -7.83 26.08 -5.97
N ASP A 28 -9.11 26.40 -6.14
CA ASP A 28 -10.28 25.54 -5.96
C ASP A 28 -10.34 24.27 -6.86
N ASP A 29 -10.83 23.18 -6.26
CA ASP A 29 -11.46 21.92 -6.72
C ASP A 29 -11.06 21.17 -8.03
N ASN A 30 -10.06 21.61 -8.80
CA ASN A 30 -9.79 21.03 -10.13
C ASN A 30 -8.86 19.79 -10.17
N LEU A 31 -8.33 19.31 -9.03
CA LEU A 31 -7.52 18.09 -8.98
C LEU A 31 -8.42 16.83 -8.95
N LYS A 32 -9.14 16.59 -10.05
CA LYS A 32 -9.82 15.31 -10.34
C LYS A 32 -8.80 14.25 -10.73
N MET A 33 -8.07 13.72 -9.74
CA MET A 33 -7.42 12.42 -9.92
C MET A 33 -8.38 11.32 -9.51
N SER A 34 -8.79 10.48 -10.47
CA SER A 34 -9.32 9.15 -10.17
C SER A 34 -8.17 8.30 -9.61
N PHE A 35 -8.30 7.88 -8.36
CA PHE A 35 -7.28 7.14 -7.61
C PHE A 35 -6.72 5.92 -8.37
N GLU A 36 -7.55 5.30 -9.21
CA GLU A 36 -7.28 4.04 -9.90
C GLU A 36 -6.70 4.14 -11.32
N SER A 37 -6.89 5.27 -12.02
CA SER A 37 -6.48 5.35 -13.44
C SER A 37 -4.97 5.60 -13.61
N ASP A 38 -4.30 6.05 -12.54
CA ASP A 38 -3.04 6.77 -12.66
C ASP A 38 -1.86 6.12 -11.92
N PHE A 39 -2.04 4.93 -11.32
CA PHE A 39 -1.04 4.24 -10.47
C PHE A 39 -0.40 5.21 -9.46
N CYS A 40 -1.17 5.60 -8.44
CA CYS A 40 -0.71 6.58 -7.45
C CYS A 40 0.54 6.12 -6.68
N SER A 41 0.60 4.82 -6.43
CA SER A 41 1.74 4.10 -5.90
C SER A 41 1.74 2.69 -6.48
N TRP A 42 2.87 1.99 -6.35
CA TRP A 42 2.94 0.56 -6.59
C TRP A 42 4.13 -0.06 -5.86
N TYR A 43 3.96 -1.31 -5.44
CA TYR A 43 5.05 -2.16 -5.03
C TYR A 43 5.69 -2.87 -6.23
N GLN A 44 7.00 -2.73 -6.38
CA GLN A 44 7.81 -3.48 -7.35
C GLN A 44 8.44 -4.70 -6.66
N PRO A 45 8.02 -5.93 -7.01
CA PRO A 45 8.46 -7.12 -6.30
C PRO A 45 9.93 -7.47 -6.57
N TYR A 46 10.63 -7.95 -5.54
CA TYR A 46 12.04 -8.36 -5.63
C TYR A 46 12.24 -9.80 -6.15
N HIS A 47 11.19 -10.62 -6.31
CA HIS A 47 11.31 -11.98 -6.86
C HIS A 47 11.64 -11.99 -8.37
N PHE A 48 11.48 -10.87 -9.08
CA PHE A 48 11.79 -10.77 -10.50
C PHE A 48 13.21 -10.28 -10.74
N LEU A 49 13.89 -10.91 -11.70
CA LEU A 49 15.20 -10.49 -12.18
C LEU A 49 15.05 -9.61 -13.43
N PRO A 50 15.92 -8.61 -13.63
CA PRO A 50 16.91 -8.11 -12.68
C PRO A 50 16.25 -7.42 -11.47
N ARG A 51 16.83 -7.58 -10.26
CA ARG A 51 16.33 -6.96 -9.00
C ARG A 51 16.69 -5.48 -8.91
N VAL A 52 16.47 -4.75 -9.98
CA VAL A 52 16.72 -3.30 -10.04
C VAL A 52 15.45 -2.57 -9.64
N ASN A 53 15.62 -1.53 -8.82
CA ASN A 53 14.52 -0.66 -8.39
C ASN A 53 13.34 -1.41 -7.75
N TRP A 54 13.58 -2.51 -7.02
CA TRP A 54 12.53 -3.11 -6.20
C TRP A 54 12.13 -2.18 -5.06
N GLY A 55 10.95 -2.38 -4.48
CA GLY A 55 10.46 -1.59 -3.34
C GLY A 55 9.19 -0.81 -3.66
N ILE A 56 8.92 0.20 -2.86
CA ILE A 56 7.69 0.99 -2.93
C ILE A 56 7.94 2.21 -3.80
N HIS A 57 7.11 2.38 -4.81
CA HIS A 57 7.15 3.53 -5.70
C HIS A 57 5.94 4.40 -5.46
N ILE A 58 6.16 5.71 -5.34
CA ILE A 58 5.12 6.68 -5.06
C ILE A 58 5.23 7.81 -6.09
N ARG A 59 4.10 8.16 -6.70
CA ARG A 59 4.05 9.31 -7.60
C ARG A 59 3.93 10.59 -6.78
N TYR A 60 4.82 11.54 -7.06
CA TYR A 60 4.87 12.84 -6.40
C TYR A 60 3.54 13.60 -6.49
N TYR A 61 2.94 13.66 -7.68
CA TYR A 61 1.65 14.32 -7.86
C TYR A 61 0.50 13.63 -7.12
N SER A 62 0.59 12.31 -6.90
CA SER A 62 -0.38 11.59 -6.08
C SER A 62 -0.25 11.96 -4.61
N LEU A 63 0.98 12.05 -4.08
CA LEU A 63 1.22 12.58 -2.73
C LEU A 63 0.63 13.97 -2.55
N LEU A 64 0.92 14.88 -3.49
CA LEU A 64 0.40 16.24 -3.46
C LEU A 64 -1.13 16.26 -3.52
N SER A 65 -1.73 15.54 -4.48
CA SER A 65 -3.19 15.50 -4.65
C SER A 65 -3.89 14.93 -3.42
N ILE A 66 -3.41 13.81 -2.87
CA ILE A 66 -3.98 13.19 -1.67
C ILE A 66 -3.80 14.12 -0.47
N GLY A 67 -2.62 14.72 -0.32
CA GLY A 67 -2.33 15.68 0.75
C GLY A 67 -3.25 16.89 0.71
N THR A 68 -3.48 17.46 -0.47
CA THR A 68 -4.45 18.56 -0.65
C THR A 68 -5.87 18.11 -0.29
N ARG A 69 -6.30 16.91 -0.68
CA ARG A 69 -7.63 16.39 -0.31
C ARG A 69 -7.76 16.21 1.20
N PHE A 70 -6.74 15.65 1.85
CA PHE A 70 -6.70 15.50 3.31
C PHE A 70 -6.65 16.85 4.02
N TYR A 71 -5.99 17.86 3.45
CA TYR A 71 -5.99 19.21 3.99
C TYR A 71 -7.35 19.91 3.85
N SER A 72 -7.99 19.83 2.68
CA SER A 72 -9.22 20.58 2.39
C SER A 72 -10.50 19.95 2.98
N LYS A 73 -10.58 18.62 3.09
CA LYS A 73 -11.83 17.92 3.43
C LYS A 73 -11.94 17.44 4.87
N TYR A 74 -10.93 17.69 5.70
CA TYR A 74 -10.90 17.23 7.08
C TYR A 74 -11.54 18.28 8.01
N PRO A 75 -12.75 18.04 8.54
CA PRO A 75 -13.52 19.06 9.25
C PRO A 75 -12.86 19.54 10.55
N ASN A 76 -12.03 18.72 11.19
CA ASN A 76 -11.32 19.04 12.43
C ASN A 76 -9.82 19.39 12.23
N LEU A 77 -9.32 19.39 10.99
CA LEU A 77 -7.91 19.66 10.65
C LEU A 77 -7.79 20.70 9.52
N LYS A 78 -8.35 21.90 9.71
CA LYS A 78 -7.78 23.09 9.04
C LYS A 78 -6.34 23.41 9.48
N SER A 79 -5.63 22.46 10.07
CA SER A 79 -4.42 22.70 10.85
C SER A 79 -3.33 21.70 10.46
N LYS A 80 -2.33 22.26 9.76
CA LYS A 80 -0.99 21.73 9.43
C LYS A 80 -0.90 20.91 8.14
N PRO A 81 -0.55 21.55 7.02
CA PRO A 81 -0.24 20.86 5.75
C PRO A 81 0.89 19.84 5.87
N ASN A 82 1.79 19.99 6.85
CA ASN A 82 2.77 18.95 7.20
C ASN A 82 2.11 17.64 7.61
N ASP A 83 1.03 17.69 8.38
CA ASP A 83 0.32 16.49 8.84
C ASP A 83 -0.49 15.90 7.68
N SER A 84 -1.07 16.73 6.81
CA SER A 84 -1.69 16.26 5.56
C SER A 84 -0.69 15.61 4.60
N ALA A 85 0.52 16.16 4.48
CA ALA A 85 1.61 15.59 3.69
C ALA A 85 2.06 14.23 4.25
N ARG A 86 2.21 14.11 5.58
CA ARG A 86 2.52 12.85 6.26
C ARG A 86 1.40 11.81 6.07
N ALA A 87 0.16 12.21 6.28
CA ALA A 87 -1.00 11.36 6.09
C ALA A 87 -1.07 10.84 4.65
N ALA A 88 -0.84 11.69 3.66
CA ALA A 88 -0.81 11.28 2.24
C ALA A 88 0.31 10.28 1.96
N PHE A 89 1.48 10.49 2.54
CA PHE A 89 2.57 9.52 2.47
C PHE A 89 2.18 8.18 3.09
N TYR A 90 1.68 8.17 4.33
CA TYR A 90 1.30 6.92 5.00
C TYR A 90 0.14 6.20 4.31
N TYR A 91 -0.80 6.96 3.75
CA TYR A 91 -1.91 6.41 2.98
C TYR A 91 -1.41 5.58 1.78
N LEU A 92 -0.52 6.14 0.96
CA LEU A 92 0.08 5.40 -0.16
C LEU A 92 1.02 4.30 0.33
N TYR A 93 1.86 4.62 1.31
CA TYR A 93 2.91 3.74 1.79
C TYR A 93 2.36 2.46 2.43
N LEU A 94 1.39 2.56 3.35
CA LEU A 94 0.87 1.40 4.09
C LEU A 94 0.11 0.41 3.19
N HIS A 95 -0.56 0.91 2.15
CA HIS A 95 -1.17 0.07 1.13
C HIS A 95 -0.09 -0.78 0.43
N GLU A 96 0.97 -0.14 -0.07
CA GLU A 96 2.05 -0.85 -0.78
C GLU A 96 2.89 -1.74 0.14
N VAL A 97 3.03 -1.39 1.42
CA VAL A 97 3.65 -2.26 2.42
C VAL A 97 2.93 -3.60 2.50
N PHE A 98 1.61 -3.63 2.41
CA PHE A 98 0.89 -4.89 2.47
C PHE A 98 1.30 -5.84 1.32
N HIS A 99 1.45 -5.32 0.10
CA HIS A 99 1.97 -6.09 -1.05
C HIS A 99 3.40 -6.60 -0.82
N TYR A 100 4.26 -5.79 -0.20
CA TYR A 100 5.57 -6.24 0.25
C TYR A 100 5.46 -7.40 1.26
N LEU A 101 4.56 -7.30 2.24
CA LEU A 101 4.38 -8.35 3.24
C LEU A 101 3.88 -9.65 2.60
N VAL A 102 3.04 -9.57 1.59
CA VAL A 102 2.61 -10.72 0.78
C VAL A 102 3.80 -11.39 0.11
N GLU A 103 4.66 -10.61 -0.55
CA GLU A 103 5.87 -11.14 -1.16
C GLU A 103 6.83 -11.76 -0.14
N ASN A 104 7.08 -11.06 0.97
CA ASN A 104 7.96 -11.53 2.04
C ASN A 104 7.45 -12.82 2.69
N SER A 105 6.14 -12.92 2.90
CA SER A 105 5.51 -14.13 3.43
C SER A 105 5.68 -15.31 2.47
N ALA A 106 5.56 -15.07 1.16
CA ALA A 106 5.84 -16.08 0.15
C ALA A 106 7.32 -16.48 0.14
N SER A 107 8.27 -15.55 0.25
CA SER A 107 9.71 -15.89 0.37
C SER A 107 10.00 -16.76 1.58
N ILE A 108 9.41 -16.46 2.74
CA ILE A 108 9.54 -17.28 3.94
C ILE A 108 9.02 -18.70 3.68
N MET A 109 7.89 -18.85 2.98
CA MET A 109 7.38 -20.17 2.56
C MET A 109 8.37 -20.89 1.65
N GLU A 110 8.92 -20.20 0.65
CA GLU A 110 9.87 -20.78 -0.30
C GLU A 110 11.12 -21.29 0.41
N ILE A 111 11.67 -20.50 1.34
CA ILE A 111 12.85 -20.85 2.14
C ILE A 111 12.57 -22.07 3.02
N ILE A 112 11.47 -22.05 3.79
CA ILE A 112 11.22 -23.10 4.78
C ILE A 112 10.80 -24.42 4.13
N THR A 113 10.05 -24.35 3.02
CA THR A 113 9.56 -25.56 2.34
C THR A 113 10.51 -26.08 1.26
N GLY A 114 11.52 -25.30 0.87
CA GLY A 114 12.36 -25.58 -0.30
C GLY A 114 11.61 -25.52 -1.63
N LYS A 115 10.36 -25.04 -1.66
CA LYS A 115 9.55 -24.94 -2.89
C LYS A 115 9.75 -23.59 -3.54
N GLU A 116 10.34 -23.56 -4.71
CA GLU A 116 10.56 -22.32 -5.44
C GLU A 116 9.30 -21.77 -6.14
N ASN A 117 9.31 -20.46 -6.37
CA ASN A 117 8.35 -19.73 -7.20
C ASN A 117 6.90 -19.73 -6.66
N ILE A 118 6.70 -19.87 -5.36
CA ILE A 118 5.41 -19.69 -4.69
C ILE A 118 4.87 -18.29 -5.02
N TYR A 119 5.68 -17.25 -4.81
CA TYR A 119 5.24 -15.87 -5.06
C TYR A 119 4.90 -15.63 -6.53
N LYS A 120 5.80 -16.03 -7.45
CA LYS A 120 5.58 -15.82 -8.90
C LYS A 120 4.34 -16.54 -9.41
N LYS A 121 4.07 -17.76 -8.90
CA LYS A 121 2.86 -18.53 -9.24
C LYS A 121 1.62 -17.84 -8.72
N TYR A 122 1.64 -17.40 -7.46
CA TYR A 122 0.53 -16.64 -6.88
C TYR A 122 0.25 -15.36 -7.68
N LEU A 123 1.28 -14.56 -7.94
CA LEU A 123 1.15 -13.30 -8.67
C LEU A 123 0.52 -13.52 -10.06
N SER A 124 1.10 -14.41 -10.86
CA SER A 124 0.66 -14.65 -12.24
C SER A 124 -0.68 -15.39 -12.36
N LYS A 125 -0.97 -16.33 -11.46
CA LYS A 125 -2.15 -17.22 -11.59
C LYS A 125 -3.36 -16.73 -10.79
N VAL A 126 -3.16 -15.93 -9.76
CA VAL A 126 -4.22 -15.45 -8.87
C VAL A 126 -4.33 -13.94 -8.95
N TYR A 127 -3.33 -13.22 -8.42
CA TYR A 127 -3.40 -11.75 -8.28
C TYR A 127 -3.63 -11.05 -9.62
N SER A 128 -2.78 -11.28 -10.63
CA SER A 128 -2.90 -10.60 -11.94
C SER A 128 -4.22 -10.89 -12.66
N LYS A 129 -4.87 -12.03 -12.40
CA LYS A 129 -6.17 -12.36 -13.00
C LYS A 129 -7.35 -11.68 -12.29
N LEU A 130 -7.17 -11.35 -11.01
CA LEU A 130 -8.18 -10.74 -10.16
C LEU A 130 -7.97 -9.23 -9.98
N PHE A 131 -6.81 -8.70 -10.37
CA PHE A 131 -6.49 -7.27 -10.29
C PHE A 131 -7.61 -6.40 -10.89
N ASN A 132 -7.98 -5.33 -10.18
CA ASN A 132 -9.12 -4.44 -10.47
C ASN A 132 -10.51 -5.12 -10.52
N LYS A 133 -10.66 -6.36 -10.04
CA LYS A 133 -11.97 -7.03 -9.89
C LYS A 133 -12.33 -7.14 -8.43
N SER A 134 -13.64 -7.16 -8.14
CA SER A 134 -14.22 -7.29 -6.79
C SER A 134 -13.64 -8.42 -5.93
N ASP A 135 -13.15 -9.46 -6.60
CA ASP A 135 -12.68 -10.69 -5.98
C ASP A 135 -11.17 -10.63 -5.64
N CYS A 136 -10.50 -9.49 -5.88
CA CYS A 136 -9.11 -9.28 -5.51
C CYS A 136 -8.96 -9.16 -4.00
N LEU A 137 -8.74 -10.30 -3.35
CA LEU A 137 -8.59 -10.38 -1.90
C LEU A 137 -7.42 -9.54 -1.39
N GLU A 138 -6.30 -9.53 -2.11
CA GLU A 138 -5.09 -8.81 -1.69
C GLU A 138 -5.32 -7.30 -1.61
N GLU A 139 -5.94 -6.68 -2.62
CA GLU A 139 -6.23 -5.24 -2.62
C GLU A 139 -7.22 -4.85 -1.53
N SER A 140 -8.26 -5.66 -1.34
CA SER A 140 -9.23 -5.46 -0.26
C SER A 140 -8.57 -5.54 1.11
N LEU A 141 -7.60 -6.45 1.28
CA LEU A 141 -6.85 -6.60 2.52
C LEU A 141 -5.79 -5.50 2.70
N ALA A 142 -5.16 -5.02 1.62
CA ALA A 142 -4.26 -3.86 1.67
C ALA A 142 -4.98 -2.61 2.17
N ASN A 143 -6.18 -2.34 1.64
CA ASN A 143 -7.04 -1.27 2.13
C ASN A 143 -7.49 -1.48 3.57
N CYS A 144 -7.84 -2.71 3.94
CA CYS A 144 -8.23 -3.03 5.32
C CYS A 144 -7.04 -2.85 6.29
N TYR A 145 -5.84 -3.22 5.87
CA TYR A 145 -4.61 -3.09 6.64
C TYR A 145 -4.28 -1.62 6.91
N LEU A 146 -4.41 -0.76 5.90
CA LEU A 146 -4.33 0.68 6.03
C LEU A 146 -5.44 1.23 6.95
N PHE A 147 -6.69 0.82 6.75
CA PHE A 147 -7.84 1.30 7.52
C PHE A 147 -7.75 0.98 9.02
N ASP A 148 -7.28 -0.21 9.36
CA ASP A 148 -7.09 -0.66 10.75
C ASP A 148 -6.04 0.19 11.50
N ARG A 149 -5.08 0.78 10.78
CA ARG A 149 -3.92 1.47 11.35
C ARG A 149 -3.94 2.99 11.17
N CYS A 150 -4.87 3.52 10.39
CA CYS A 150 -4.87 4.90 9.90
C CYS A 150 -4.75 5.98 11.00
N GLU A 151 -5.36 5.76 12.17
CA GLU A 151 -5.36 6.71 13.28
C GLU A 151 -3.96 6.91 13.88
N SER A 152 -3.09 5.90 13.80
CA SER A 152 -1.69 6.02 14.23
C SER A 152 -0.83 6.83 13.26
N TYR A 153 -1.39 7.23 12.11
CA TYR A 153 -0.66 7.80 10.98
C TYR A 153 -1.28 9.09 10.45
N PHE A 154 -1.90 9.88 11.33
CA PHE A 154 -2.47 11.21 11.02
C PHE A 154 -3.63 11.20 10.01
N ILE A 155 -4.27 10.04 9.80
CA ILE A 155 -5.39 9.89 8.87
C ILE A 155 -6.70 9.75 9.68
N ASP A 156 -7.73 10.55 9.37
CA ASP A 156 -9.07 10.37 9.97
C ASP A 156 -9.70 9.11 9.43
N LYS A 157 -10.19 8.29 10.35
CA LYS A 157 -10.82 7.03 10.03
C LYS A 157 -12.14 7.22 9.28
N ALA A 158 -12.94 8.23 9.63
CA ALA A 158 -14.22 8.47 8.95
C ALA A 158 -14.02 8.94 7.51
N PHE A 159 -13.13 9.89 7.30
CA PHE A 159 -12.73 10.38 5.99
C PHE A 159 -12.09 9.27 5.14
N LEU A 160 -11.17 8.51 5.72
CA LEU A 160 -10.54 7.39 5.01
C LEU A 160 -11.59 6.36 4.60
N LYS A 161 -12.55 6.04 5.47
CA LYS A 161 -13.64 5.13 5.13
C LYS A 161 -14.40 5.62 3.90
N GLU A 162 -14.78 6.89 3.86
CA GLU A 162 -15.45 7.46 2.69
C GLU A 162 -14.59 7.41 1.44
N GLU A 163 -13.29 7.68 1.56
CA GLU A 163 -12.40 7.64 0.40
C GLU A 163 -12.22 6.22 -0.13
N LEU A 164 -11.95 5.23 0.72
CA LEU A 164 -11.81 3.84 0.30
C LEU A 164 -13.10 3.28 -0.31
N LEU A 165 -14.27 3.72 0.16
CA LEU A 165 -15.56 3.33 -0.42
C LEU A 165 -15.83 3.93 -1.81
N ARG A 166 -15.19 5.05 -2.17
CA ARG A 166 -15.29 5.64 -3.51
C ARG A 166 -14.41 4.94 -4.54
N GLN A 167 -13.50 4.07 -4.09
CA GLN A 167 -12.66 3.29 -5.00
C GLN A 167 -13.49 2.22 -5.72
N SER A 168 -12.96 1.68 -6.83
CA SER A 168 -13.62 0.64 -7.61
C SER A 168 -13.78 -0.64 -6.82
N SER A 169 -14.63 -1.51 -7.37
CA SER A 169 -15.03 -2.77 -6.76
C SER A 169 -13.86 -3.64 -6.27
N GLY A 170 -12.68 -3.58 -6.90
CA GLY A 170 -11.52 -4.36 -6.47
C GLY A 170 -10.88 -3.91 -5.17
N TYR A 171 -11.19 -2.70 -4.71
CA TYR A 171 -10.57 -2.05 -3.57
C TYR A 171 -11.59 -1.76 -2.44
N ASN A 172 -12.84 -1.46 -2.78
CA ASN A 172 -13.84 -0.98 -1.82
C ASN A 172 -14.45 -2.07 -0.90
N ASN A 173 -14.13 -3.35 -1.13
CA ASN A 173 -14.62 -4.47 -0.32
C ASN A 173 -13.90 -4.64 1.04
N PHE A 174 -13.01 -3.72 1.41
CA PHE A 174 -12.17 -3.79 2.62
C PHE A 174 -12.98 -3.95 3.92
N LEU A 175 -14.17 -3.34 4.03
CA LEU A 175 -15.02 -3.45 5.22
C LEU A 175 -15.46 -4.88 5.54
N THR A 176 -15.46 -5.78 4.55
CA THR A 176 -15.72 -7.21 4.75
C THR A 176 -14.70 -7.86 5.69
N TYR A 177 -13.50 -7.28 5.77
CA TYR A 177 -12.36 -7.79 6.53
C TYR A 177 -12.04 -6.94 7.77
N ASP A 178 -12.87 -5.98 8.15
CA ASP A 178 -12.61 -5.11 9.30
C ASP A 178 -12.61 -5.88 10.64
N GLY A 179 -11.80 -5.40 11.59
CA GLY A 179 -11.63 -5.96 12.93
C GLY A 179 -11.25 -7.44 12.94
N LEU A 180 -12.07 -8.27 13.61
CA LEU A 180 -11.79 -9.71 13.78
C LEU A 180 -11.77 -10.49 12.45
N ASN A 181 -12.31 -9.93 11.37
CA ASN A 181 -12.32 -10.58 10.06
C ASN A 181 -11.00 -10.42 9.30
N LEU A 182 -10.10 -9.51 9.71
CA LEU A 182 -8.81 -9.28 9.06
C LEU A 182 -7.98 -10.55 9.06
N LYS A 183 -7.86 -11.19 10.23
CA LYS A 183 -7.13 -12.45 10.38
C LYS A 183 -7.71 -13.58 9.54
N LYS A 184 -9.04 -13.63 9.36
CA LYS A 184 -9.69 -14.63 8.50
C LYS A 184 -9.35 -14.37 7.03
N GLY A 185 -9.39 -13.11 6.60
CA GLY A 185 -9.00 -12.70 5.26
C GLY A 185 -7.52 -13.02 4.98
N ILE A 186 -6.62 -12.68 5.91
CA ILE A 186 -5.18 -13.00 5.82
C ILE A 186 -4.96 -14.51 5.67
N ARG A 187 -5.65 -15.35 6.45
CA ARG A 187 -5.55 -16.82 6.30
C ARG A 187 -6.03 -17.31 4.93
N LYS A 188 -7.11 -16.71 4.40
CA LYS A 188 -7.59 -17.01 3.06
C LYS A 188 -6.56 -16.60 2.00
N LEU A 189 -5.91 -15.44 2.17
CA LEU A 189 -4.84 -14.97 1.29
C LEU A 189 -3.62 -15.90 1.35
N VAL A 190 -3.18 -16.31 2.53
CA VAL A 190 -2.09 -17.29 2.71
C VAL A 190 -2.41 -18.61 1.98
N SER A 191 -3.66 -19.08 2.02
CA SER A 191 -4.08 -20.25 1.26
C SER A 191 -4.00 -20.04 -0.26
N GLN A 192 -4.37 -18.85 -0.76
CA GLN A 192 -4.19 -18.49 -2.17
C GLN A 192 -2.72 -18.47 -2.56
N ILE A 193 -1.84 -17.89 -1.73
CA ILE A 193 -0.39 -17.82 -1.96
C ILE A 193 0.21 -19.23 -2.03
N ARG A 194 -0.13 -20.10 -1.07
CA ARG A 194 0.36 -21.48 -1.03
C ARG A 194 -0.18 -22.33 -2.18
N ASN A 195 -1.32 -21.94 -2.76
CA ASN A 195 -2.09 -22.75 -3.70
C ASN A 195 -2.40 -24.15 -3.14
N THR A 196 -2.65 -24.23 -1.82
CA THR A 196 -3.04 -25.44 -1.10
C THR A 196 -4.11 -25.12 -0.08
N LYS A 197 -4.92 -26.13 0.28
CA LYS A 197 -5.84 -26.00 1.41
C LYS A 197 -5.02 -25.79 2.70
N PRO A 198 -5.46 -24.93 3.63
CA PRO A 198 -4.79 -24.76 4.91
C PRO A 198 -4.82 -26.08 5.69
N ASN A 199 -3.69 -26.47 6.26
CA ASN A 199 -3.58 -27.58 7.20
C ASN A 199 -3.13 -27.05 8.58
N PRO A 200 -4.05 -26.81 9.52
CA PRO A 200 -3.72 -26.22 10.83
C PRO A 200 -2.69 -27.02 11.67
N LEU A 201 -2.46 -28.29 11.34
CA LEU A 201 -1.55 -29.17 12.07
C LEU A 201 -0.11 -29.13 11.55
N SER A 202 0.10 -28.74 10.28
CA SER A 202 1.41 -28.72 9.64
C SER A 202 1.83 -27.35 9.11
N ASP A 203 0.87 -26.45 8.98
CA ASP A 203 1.11 -25.13 8.43
C ASP A 203 1.72 -24.22 9.48
N LEU A 204 2.88 -23.64 9.13
CA LEU A 204 3.45 -22.56 9.91
C LEU A 204 2.47 -21.39 9.98
N PRO A 205 2.44 -20.64 11.11
CA PRO A 205 1.55 -19.51 11.33
C PRO A 205 2.02 -18.26 10.55
N ILE A 206 2.15 -18.40 9.22
CA ILE A 206 2.67 -17.37 8.31
C ILE A 206 1.70 -16.19 8.21
N GLU A 207 0.45 -16.31 8.67
CA GLU A 207 -0.41 -15.13 8.83
C GLU A 207 0.22 -14.04 9.71
N SER A 208 1.09 -14.40 10.66
CA SER A 208 1.79 -13.45 11.53
C SER A 208 2.83 -12.59 10.80
N THR A 209 3.25 -12.99 9.59
CA THR A 209 4.15 -12.19 8.76
C THR A 209 3.41 -11.15 7.92
N LEU A 210 2.07 -11.22 7.86
CA LEU A 210 1.19 -10.28 7.16
C LEU A 210 0.49 -9.27 8.08
N ASP A 211 0.36 -9.57 9.37
CA ASP A 211 -0.32 -8.71 10.35
C ASP A 211 0.70 -8.13 11.34
N ILE A 212 1.33 -7.01 10.95
CA ILE A 212 2.40 -6.38 11.72
C ILE A 212 1.81 -5.20 12.49
N LEU A 213 1.96 -5.20 13.82
CA LEU A 213 1.40 -4.15 14.68
C LEU A 213 2.09 -2.80 14.47
N THR A 214 3.40 -2.79 14.27
CA THR A 214 4.21 -1.57 14.05
C THR A 214 4.89 -1.62 12.68
N PRO A 215 4.14 -1.40 11.58
CA PRO A 215 4.71 -1.49 10.24
C PRO A 215 5.89 -0.55 10.07
N ILE A 216 5.79 0.73 10.46
CA ILE A 216 6.88 1.68 10.26
C ILE A 216 8.18 1.23 10.95
N ASP A 217 8.16 0.90 12.24
CA ASP A 217 9.36 0.44 12.97
C ASP A 217 9.98 -0.79 12.31
N ARG A 218 9.14 -1.75 11.91
CA ARG A 218 9.62 -2.97 11.28
C ARG A 218 10.13 -2.73 9.86
N MET A 219 9.50 -1.81 9.12
CA MET A 219 9.91 -1.46 7.76
C MET A 219 11.18 -0.61 7.75
N HIS A 220 11.42 0.21 8.77
CA HIS A 220 12.72 0.82 9.04
C HIS A 220 13.80 -0.25 9.17
N GLY A 221 13.54 -1.29 9.98
CA GLY A 221 14.46 -2.43 10.11
C GLY A 221 14.68 -3.21 8.81
N HIS A 222 13.66 -3.32 7.96
CA HIS A 222 13.74 -4.05 6.68
C HIS A 222 14.36 -3.23 5.53
N SER A 223 14.58 -1.92 5.72
CA SER A 223 15.19 -1.03 4.72
C SER A 223 14.53 -1.11 3.34
N ILE A 224 13.20 -1.18 3.28
CA ILE A 224 12.46 -1.23 2.01
C ILE A 224 12.76 0.06 1.22
N PRO A 225 13.29 -0.05 -0.02
CA PRO A 225 13.53 1.10 -0.87
C PRO A 225 12.22 1.86 -1.17
N ILE A 226 12.27 3.18 -1.07
CA ILE A 226 11.16 4.05 -1.46
C ILE A 226 11.63 4.93 -2.62
N TRP A 227 10.82 5.00 -3.67
CA TRP A 227 11.12 5.74 -4.89
C TRP A 227 10.03 6.76 -5.18
N ILE A 228 10.40 8.04 -5.28
CA ILE A 228 9.50 9.10 -5.72
C ILE A 228 9.65 9.35 -7.21
N HIS A 229 8.52 9.38 -7.93
CA HIS A 229 8.46 9.63 -9.36
C HIS A 229 7.63 10.87 -9.68
N GLU A 230 8.11 11.71 -10.58
CA GLU A 230 7.31 12.82 -11.10
C GLU A 230 6.27 12.38 -12.13
N ARG A 231 6.55 11.30 -12.87
CA ARG A 231 5.68 10.78 -13.93
C ARG A 231 4.96 9.51 -13.47
N ALA A 232 3.86 9.19 -14.14
CA ALA A 232 3.14 7.94 -13.92
C ALA A 232 4.05 6.71 -14.13
N LYS A 233 3.63 5.57 -13.58
CA LYS A 233 4.34 4.29 -13.74
C LYS A 233 4.73 4.10 -15.23
N PRO A 234 6.01 3.87 -15.55
CA PRO A 234 6.37 3.50 -16.90
C PRO A 234 5.57 2.25 -17.27
N LEU A 235 4.72 2.34 -18.29
CA LEU A 235 4.13 1.14 -18.87
C LEU A 235 5.31 0.33 -19.40
N HIS A 236 5.64 -0.77 -18.72
CA HIS A 236 6.53 -1.75 -19.33
C HIS A 236 5.86 -2.16 -20.63
N LYS A 237 6.51 -1.86 -21.76
CA LYS A 237 6.22 -2.57 -23.00
C LYS A 237 6.36 -4.05 -22.64
N GLN A 238 5.26 -4.79 -22.75
CA GLN A 238 5.33 -6.23 -22.75
C GLN A 238 6.07 -6.59 -24.03
N ASP A 239 7.40 -6.63 -23.97
CA ASP A 239 8.17 -7.30 -25.00
C ASP A 239 7.85 -8.79 -24.84
N GLY A 240 7.09 -9.30 -25.83
CA GLY A 240 6.64 -10.68 -25.92
C GLY A 240 7.75 -11.66 -26.25
#